data_AF-A0A8T5MJU4-F1
#
_entry.id   AF-A0A8T5MJU4-F1
#
_cell.length_a   1.000
_cell.length_b   1.000
_cell.length_c   1.000
_cell.angle_alpha   90.00
_cell.angle_beta   90.00
_cell.angle_gamma   90.00
#
_symmetry.space_group_name_H-M   'P 1'
#
loop_
_entity.id
_entity.type
_entity.pdbx_description
1 polymer ?
#
loop_
_entity_poly.entity_id
_entity_poly.type
_entity_poly.pdbx_seq_one_letter_code
_entity_poly.pdbx_strand_id
1 'polypeptide(L)'
;MSRSEEAILLREGTTLRKHGNVQGALLRFTEILKLNPQSAIAHREKAITLQIMGEGERAMEEYKKALEIDPTVGTKKASKTKGGKVLKGLTPSGRKVSDIMSRDIISVPFGASARDVADVMVRKNISSVAVSYGGNILGIITERDFIRNFRMIARRGEAGIPAREIMAYPVITIPYDLTLEEAASQMIEKGVRHFLVRDGADIVGMVSHRDILRVYPQIMEGA
;
A
#
# COMPACT_ATOMS: atom_id res chain seq x y z
N MET A 1 29.72 -17.60 -2.69
CA MET A 1 29.27 -16.21 -2.52
C MET A 1 29.73 -15.72 -1.16
N SER A 2 30.39 -14.57 -1.06
CA SER A 2 30.40 -13.87 0.23
C SER A 2 29.04 -13.20 0.38
N ARG A 3 28.34 -13.38 1.51
CA ARG A 3 27.05 -12.69 1.76
C ARG A 3 27.15 -11.17 1.61
N SER A 4 28.36 -10.61 1.60
CA SER A 4 28.67 -9.20 1.41
C SER A 4 28.43 -8.68 -0.01
N GLU A 5 28.76 -9.43 -1.08
CA GLU A 5 28.66 -8.92 -2.46
C GLU A 5 27.20 -8.74 -2.91
N GLU A 6 26.34 -9.73 -2.64
CA GLU A 6 24.90 -9.63 -2.91
C GLU A 6 24.29 -8.45 -2.15
N ALA A 7 24.67 -8.26 -0.88
CA ALA A 7 24.17 -7.15 -0.06
C ALA A 7 24.62 -5.76 -0.58
N ILE A 8 25.82 -5.65 -1.13
CA ILE A 8 26.33 -4.41 -1.74
C ILE A 8 25.50 -4.06 -2.98
N LEU A 9 25.36 -5.01 -3.91
CA LEU A 9 24.59 -4.81 -5.14
C LEU A 9 23.11 -4.49 -4.84
N LEU A 10 22.54 -5.11 -3.81
CA LEU A 10 21.17 -4.86 -3.38
C LEU A 10 21.00 -3.44 -2.81
N ARG A 11 21.97 -2.96 -2.02
CA ARG A 11 22.00 -1.57 -1.52
C ARG A 11 22.22 -0.56 -2.64
N GLU A 12 23.10 -0.84 -3.59
CA GLU A 12 23.31 0.02 -4.76
C GLU A 12 22.04 0.11 -5.61
N GLY A 13 21.43 -1.02 -5.97
CA GLY A 13 20.22 -1.06 -6.77
C GLY A 13 19.06 -0.30 -6.13
N THR A 14 18.83 -0.49 -4.83
CA THR A 14 17.79 0.25 -4.09
C THR A 14 18.10 1.74 -3.98
N THR A 15 19.38 2.13 -3.88
CA THR A 15 19.79 3.54 -3.87
C THR A 15 19.57 4.18 -5.23
N LEU A 16 19.97 3.53 -6.33
CA LEU A 16 19.75 4.01 -7.69
C LEU A 16 18.27 4.23 -7.98
N ARG A 17 17.41 3.29 -7.56
CA ARG A 17 15.96 3.37 -7.68
C ARG A 17 15.37 4.59 -6.95
N LYS A 18 15.85 4.88 -5.73
CA LYS A 18 15.42 6.06 -4.96
C LYS A 18 15.81 7.38 -5.61
N HIS A 19 16.93 7.41 -6.34
CA HIS A 19 17.40 8.60 -7.06
C HIS A 19 16.81 8.70 -8.48
N GLY A 20 15.80 7.89 -8.82
CA GLY A 20 15.14 7.92 -10.12
C GLY A 20 15.93 7.24 -11.25
N ASN A 21 17.11 6.67 -10.96
CA ASN A 21 17.86 5.87 -11.93
C ASN A 21 17.34 4.42 -11.93
N VAL A 22 16.16 4.24 -12.51
CA VAL A 22 15.43 2.97 -12.51
C VAL A 22 16.14 1.91 -13.37
N GLN A 23 16.73 2.32 -14.49
CA GLN A 23 17.51 1.46 -15.38
C GLN A 23 18.78 0.93 -14.69
N GLY A 24 19.49 1.80 -13.96
CA GLY A 24 20.65 1.40 -13.16
C GLY A 24 20.29 0.41 -12.07
N ALA A 25 19.15 0.61 -11.40
CA ALA A 25 18.63 -0.34 -10.42
C ALA A 25 18.33 -1.71 -11.04
N LEU A 26 17.71 -1.73 -12.23
CA LEU A 26 17.37 -2.96 -12.94
C LEU A 26 18.63 -3.76 -13.29
N LEU A 27 19.70 -3.08 -13.71
CA LEU A 27 20.99 -3.69 -13.99
C LEU A 27 21.57 -4.37 -12.74
N ARG A 28 21.59 -3.69 -11.60
CA ARG A 28 22.11 -4.25 -10.34
C ARG A 28 21.35 -5.49 -9.90
N PHE A 29 20.02 -5.49 -9.95
CA PHE A 29 19.24 -6.67 -9.59
C PHE A 29 19.44 -7.82 -10.60
N THR A 30 19.65 -7.50 -11.88
CA THR A 30 19.96 -8.50 -12.90
C THR A 30 21.35 -9.12 -12.68
N GLU A 31 22.35 -8.33 -12.26
CA GLU A 31 23.67 -8.83 -11.87
C GLU A 31 23.57 -9.80 -10.68
N ILE A 32 22.77 -9.48 -9.66
CA ILE A 32 22.51 -10.38 -8.54
C ILE A 32 21.92 -11.71 -9.03
N LEU A 33 20.94 -11.67 -9.94
CA LEU A 33 20.30 -12.87 -10.46
C LEU A 33 21.18 -13.71 -11.40
N LYS A 34 22.16 -13.10 -12.08
CA LYS A 34 23.18 -13.86 -12.82
C LYS A 34 24.08 -14.66 -11.89
N LEU A 35 24.37 -14.12 -10.71
CA LEU A 35 25.24 -14.74 -9.71
C LEU A 35 24.50 -15.72 -8.81
N ASN A 36 23.26 -15.38 -8.43
CA ASN A 36 22.36 -16.17 -7.60
C ASN A 36 20.94 -16.16 -8.18
N PRO A 37 20.62 -17.10 -9.08
CA PRO A 37 19.28 -17.24 -9.66
C PRO A 37 18.19 -17.62 -8.64
N GLN A 38 18.56 -18.00 -7.42
CA GLN A 38 17.65 -18.38 -6.34
C GLN A 38 17.53 -17.27 -5.28
N SER A 39 17.92 -16.04 -5.61
CA SER A 39 17.69 -14.90 -4.72
C SER A 39 16.26 -14.39 -4.85
N ALA A 40 15.39 -14.82 -3.93
CA ALA A 40 14.01 -14.34 -3.87
C ALA A 40 13.95 -12.81 -3.74
N ILE A 41 14.88 -12.21 -2.96
CA ILE A 41 14.93 -10.77 -2.74
C ILE A 41 15.28 -10.04 -4.05
N ALA A 42 16.23 -10.55 -4.84
CA ALA A 42 16.60 -9.93 -6.10
C ALA A 42 15.50 -10.02 -7.15
N HIS A 43 14.80 -11.15 -7.24
CA HIS A 43 13.60 -11.29 -8.09
C HIS A 43 12.52 -10.27 -7.71
N ARG A 44 12.25 -10.10 -6.41
CA ARG A 44 11.29 -9.10 -5.91
C ARG A 44 11.72 -7.67 -6.21
N GLU A 45 12.96 -7.30 -5.93
CA GLU A 45 13.44 -5.93 -6.18
C GLU A 45 13.48 -5.59 -7.68
N LYS A 46 13.81 -6.57 -8.52
CA LYS A 46 13.70 -6.46 -9.99
C LYS A 46 12.24 -6.26 -10.42
N ALA A 47 11.30 -7.02 -9.86
CA ALA A 47 9.87 -6.88 -10.15
C ALA A 47 9.34 -5.47 -9.81
N ILE A 48 9.70 -4.94 -8.63
CA ILE A 48 9.34 -3.55 -8.24
C ILE A 48 9.92 -2.53 -9.22
N THR A 49 11.16 -2.76 -9.69
CA THR A 49 11.84 -1.86 -10.61
C THR A 49 11.17 -1.85 -11.99
N LEU A 50 10.81 -3.02 -12.52
CA LEU A 50 10.06 -3.16 -13.77
C LEU A 50 8.66 -2.53 -13.68
N GLN A 51 8.01 -2.63 -12.52
CA GLN A 51 6.72 -1.97 -12.27
C GLN A 51 6.83 -0.44 -12.38
N ILE A 52 7.90 0.16 -11.85
CA ILE A 52 8.14 1.60 -11.96
C ILE A 52 8.41 2.00 -13.43
N MET A 53 8.99 1.11 -14.23
CA MET A 53 9.21 1.32 -15.67
C MET A 53 7.95 1.11 -16.53
N GLY A 54 6.82 0.70 -15.92
CA GLY A 54 5.57 0.40 -16.65
C GLY A 54 5.53 -0.99 -17.28
N GLU A 55 6.51 -1.85 -17.01
CA GLU A 55 6.62 -3.18 -17.60
C GLU A 55 5.92 -4.25 -16.74
N GLY A 56 4.60 -4.13 -16.63
CA GLY A 56 3.77 -4.91 -15.69
C GLY A 56 3.81 -6.42 -15.89
N GLU A 57 3.85 -6.90 -17.14
CA GLU A 57 3.91 -8.35 -17.44
C GLU A 57 5.23 -8.96 -16.93
N ARG A 58 6.36 -8.32 -17.26
CA ARG A 58 7.68 -8.75 -16.79
C ARG A 58 7.82 -8.64 -15.27
N ALA A 59 7.20 -7.62 -14.66
CA ALA A 59 7.16 -7.48 -13.21
C ALA A 59 6.43 -8.66 -12.56
N MET A 60 5.29 -9.09 -13.11
CA MET A 60 4.52 -10.22 -12.58
C MET A 60 5.30 -11.55 -12.66
N GLU A 61 6.05 -11.79 -13.75
CA GLU A 61 6.90 -12.98 -13.86
C GLU A 61 7.98 -13.04 -12.77
N GLU A 62 8.65 -11.92 -12.50
CA GLU A 62 9.69 -11.83 -11.48
C GLU A 62 9.10 -11.95 -10.06
N TYR A 63 7.91 -11.40 -9.81
CA TYR A 63 7.20 -11.62 -8.55
C TYR A 63 6.83 -13.09 -8.33
N LYS A 64 6.34 -13.77 -9.37
CA LYS A 64 6.00 -15.18 -9.29
C LYS A 64 7.23 -16.02 -8.92
N LYS A 65 8.36 -15.80 -9.59
CA LYS A 65 9.64 -16.45 -9.27
C LYS A 65 10.07 -16.19 -7.83
N ALA A 66 9.95 -14.95 -7.36
CA ALA A 66 10.30 -14.59 -5.98
C ALA A 66 9.48 -15.41 -4.96
N LEU A 67 8.17 -15.54 -5.18
CA LEU A 67 7.25 -16.27 -4.30
C LEU A 67 7.42 -17.80 -4.39
N GLU A 68 7.81 -18.33 -5.54
CA GLU A 68 8.16 -19.75 -5.70
C GLU A 68 9.40 -20.14 -4.87
N ILE A 69 10.37 -19.23 -4.78
CA ILE A 69 11.64 -19.45 -4.05
C ILE A 69 11.45 -19.27 -2.54
N ASP A 70 10.89 -18.13 -2.13
CA ASP A 70 10.58 -17.84 -0.74
C ASP A 70 9.17 -17.25 -0.66
N PRO A 71 8.16 -18.05 -0.30
CA PRO A 71 6.79 -17.57 -0.12
C PRO A 71 6.68 -16.43 0.90
N THR A 72 7.69 -16.27 1.78
CA THR A 72 7.78 -15.20 2.76
C THR A 72 8.46 -13.92 2.27
N VAL A 73 9.00 -13.91 1.04
CA VAL A 73 9.60 -12.71 0.44
C VAL A 73 8.56 -11.61 0.16
N GLY A 74 7.28 -12.02 0.05
CA GLY A 74 6.13 -11.11 0.07
C GLY A 74 5.65 -10.73 1.47
N THR A 75 6.10 -11.43 2.52
CA THR A 75 5.52 -11.36 3.89
C THR A 75 6.49 -10.87 4.98
N LYS A 76 7.80 -10.71 4.71
CA LYS A 76 8.76 -10.22 5.72
C LYS A 76 9.00 -8.70 5.68
N LYS A 77 8.61 -8.07 6.79
CA LYS A 77 9.04 -6.81 7.41
C LYS A 77 9.98 -5.93 6.58
N ALA A 78 9.51 -4.72 6.26
CA ALA A 78 10.36 -3.62 5.85
C ALA A 78 11.43 -3.37 6.94
N SER A 79 12.65 -3.86 6.70
CA SER A 79 13.81 -3.51 7.51
C SER A 79 14.13 -2.03 7.30
N LYS A 80 14.02 -1.24 8.38
CA LYS A 80 14.67 0.06 8.65
C LYS A 80 15.32 0.71 7.43
N THR A 81 14.57 1.54 6.70
CA THR A 81 15.19 2.64 5.96
C THR A 81 15.23 3.86 6.88
N LYS A 82 16.42 4.19 7.39
CA LYS A 82 16.70 5.54 7.90
C LYS A 82 16.42 6.54 6.78
N GLY A 83 15.54 7.52 7.00
CA GLY A 83 15.35 8.58 6.00
C GLY A 83 14.04 9.36 6.07
N GLY A 84 13.64 9.81 7.25
CA GLY A 84 12.66 10.87 7.41
C GLY A 84 12.94 11.51 8.76
N LYS A 85 13.15 12.83 8.80
CA LYS A 85 13.30 13.57 10.06
C LYS A 85 12.00 13.34 10.85
N VAL A 86 11.99 12.35 11.75
CA VAL A 86 10.92 12.17 12.71
C VAL A 86 10.83 13.49 13.47
N LEU A 87 9.64 14.08 13.50
CA LEU A 87 9.29 15.14 14.44
C LEU A 87 9.53 14.58 15.83
N LYS A 88 10.77 14.73 16.32
CA LYS A 88 11.27 14.24 17.59
C LYS A 88 10.70 15.19 18.64
N GLY A 89 9.46 14.94 19.07
CA GLY A 89 8.77 15.86 19.97
C GLY A 89 7.38 15.48 20.46
N LEU A 90 6.75 14.40 19.97
CA LEU A 90 5.49 13.91 20.52
C LEU A 90 5.63 12.42 20.89
N THR A 91 5.33 12.16 22.15
CA THR A 91 5.55 10.97 22.96
C THR A 91 4.87 9.69 22.42
N PRO A 92 5.45 8.49 22.64
CA PRO A 92 4.91 7.24 22.14
C PRO A 92 3.87 6.67 23.10
N SER A 93 2.60 6.58 22.66
CA SER A 93 1.62 5.76 23.39
C SER A 93 1.80 4.26 23.13
N GLY A 94 2.64 3.87 22.15
CA GLY A 94 2.81 2.46 21.74
C GLY A 94 1.54 1.83 21.17
N ARG A 95 0.50 2.64 20.92
CA ARG A 95 -0.79 2.19 20.39
C ARG A 95 -0.64 1.71 18.96
N LYS A 96 -1.37 0.65 18.65
CA LYS A 96 -1.39 0.00 17.36
C LYS A 96 -2.62 0.43 16.57
N VAL A 97 -2.53 0.28 15.25
CA VAL A 97 -3.65 0.44 14.33
C VAL A 97 -4.83 -0.43 14.76
N SER A 98 -4.59 -1.66 15.20
CA SER A 98 -5.64 -2.56 15.68
C SER A 98 -6.47 -2.03 16.85
N ASP A 99 -5.94 -1.07 17.61
CA ASP A 99 -6.61 -0.50 18.77
C ASP A 99 -7.68 0.53 18.38
N ILE A 100 -7.61 1.07 17.16
CA ILE A 100 -8.50 2.16 16.70
C ILE A 100 -9.19 1.88 15.36
N MET A 101 -8.76 0.85 14.62
CA MET A 101 -9.33 0.55 13.30
C MET A 101 -10.82 0.22 13.40
N SER A 102 -11.58 0.58 12.36
CA SER A 102 -12.93 0.04 12.19
C SER A 102 -12.86 -1.39 11.67
N ARG A 103 -13.52 -2.32 12.35
CA ARG A 103 -13.71 -3.71 11.90
C ARG A 103 -14.93 -3.85 10.99
N ASP A 104 -15.91 -2.97 11.14
CA ASP A 104 -17.05 -2.90 10.23
C ASP A 104 -16.63 -2.08 9.00
N ILE A 105 -16.19 -2.79 7.96
CA ILE A 105 -15.73 -2.19 6.72
C ILE A 105 -16.94 -1.96 5.81
N ILE A 106 -17.35 -0.70 5.72
CA ILE A 106 -18.38 -0.29 4.77
C ILE A 106 -17.88 -0.54 3.35
N SER A 107 -18.59 -1.40 2.62
CA SER A 107 -18.22 -1.81 1.28
C SER A 107 -19.39 -1.78 0.30
N VAL A 108 -19.05 -1.72 -0.99
CA VAL A 108 -19.98 -1.89 -2.11
C VAL A 108 -19.56 -3.07 -2.99
N PRO A 109 -20.49 -3.70 -3.71
CA PRO A 109 -20.15 -4.72 -4.71
C PRO A 109 -19.27 -4.17 -5.85
N PHE A 110 -18.41 -5.02 -6.41
CA PHE A 110 -17.51 -4.73 -7.55
C PHE A 110 -18.21 -4.12 -8.78
N GLY A 111 -19.48 -4.46 -8.98
CA GLY A 111 -20.31 -3.96 -10.07
C GLY A 111 -21.18 -2.75 -9.74
N ALA A 112 -21.19 -2.28 -8.48
CA ALA A 112 -22.00 -1.12 -8.06
C ALA A 112 -21.65 0.12 -8.86
N SER A 113 -22.59 1.02 -9.12
CA SER A 113 -22.32 2.23 -9.89
C SER A 113 -21.54 3.27 -9.07
N ALA A 114 -20.89 4.22 -9.74
CA ALA A 114 -20.26 5.36 -9.10
C ALA A 114 -21.28 6.20 -8.31
N ARG A 115 -22.55 6.22 -8.76
CA ARG A 115 -23.67 6.79 -7.99
C ARG A 115 -23.88 6.07 -6.67
N ASP A 116 -24.00 4.74 -6.70
CA ASP A 116 -24.23 3.94 -5.49
C ASP A 116 -23.10 4.14 -4.49
N VAL A 117 -21.86 4.22 -4.97
CA VAL A 117 -20.70 4.53 -4.13
C VAL A 117 -20.82 5.91 -3.48
N ALA A 118 -21.17 6.94 -4.27
CA ALA A 118 -21.36 8.29 -3.76
C ALA A 118 -22.51 8.37 -2.74
N ASP A 119 -23.63 7.70 -3.02
CA ASP A 119 -24.78 7.63 -2.12
C ASP A 119 -24.41 6.95 -0.79
N VAL A 120 -23.63 5.87 -0.82
CA VAL A 120 -23.11 5.23 0.40
C VAL A 120 -22.21 6.20 1.17
N MET A 121 -21.28 6.88 0.50
CA MET A 121 -20.39 7.87 1.12
C MET A 121 -21.17 8.99 1.84
N VAL A 122 -22.16 9.57 1.15
CA VAL A 122 -22.99 10.65 1.68
C VAL A 122 -23.85 10.16 2.84
N ARG A 123 -24.59 9.05 2.65
CA ARG A 123 -25.50 8.51 3.68
C ARG A 123 -24.77 8.07 4.95
N LYS A 124 -23.58 7.47 4.81
CA LYS A 124 -22.78 6.99 5.93
C LYS A 124 -21.82 8.06 6.47
N ASN A 125 -21.74 9.22 5.84
CA ASN A 125 -20.83 10.31 6.18
C ASN A 125 -19.35 9.85 6.25
N ILE A 126 -18.92 9.16 5.20
CA ILE A 126 -17.57 8.59 5.06
C ILE A 126 -16.91 9.07 3.77
N SER A 127 -15.59 9.23 3.80
CA SER A 127 -14.77 9.70 2.68
C SER A 127 -14.12 8.58 1.86
N SER A 128 -14.38 7.33 2.22
CA SER A 128 -13.87 6.14 1.54
C SER A 128 -14.79 4.94 1.71
N VAL A 129 -14.86 4.08 0.69
CA VAL A 129 -15.66 2.86 0.68
C VAL A 129 -14.81 1.73 0.10
N ALA A 130 -14.85 0.56 0.73
CA ALA A 130 -14.19 -0.62 0.21
C ALA A 130 -14.98 -1.24 -0.95
N VAL A 131 -14.31 -1.89 -1.89
CA VAL A 131 -14.95 -2.60 -3.00
C VAL A 131 -14.79 -4.10 -2.80
N SER A 132 -15.91 -4.82 -2.77
CA SER A 132 -15.96 -6.25 -2.48
C SER A 132 -16.35 -7.09 -3.70
N TYR A 133 -15.78 -8.30 -3.80
CA TYR A 133 -16.15 -9.31 -4.79
C TYR A 133 -16.00 -10.71 -4.19
N GLY A 134 -17.06 -11.53 -4.29
CA GLY A 134 -17.02 -12.90 -3.76
C GLY A 134 -16.66 -12.97 -2.27
N GLY A 135 -17.14 -12.01 -1.46
CA GLY A 135 -16.85 -11.92 -0.02
C GLY A 135 -15.50 -11.30 0.34
N ASN A 136 -14.62 -11.02 -0.63
CA ASN A 136 -13.29 -10.45 -0.41
C ASN A 136 -13.25 -8.96 -0.70
N ILE A 137 -12.45 -8.20 0.06
CA ILE A 137 -12.16 -6.79 -0.26
C ILE A 137 -11.03 -6.71 -1.27
N LEU A 138 -11.32 -6.17 -2.45
CA LEU A 138 -10.36 -6.03 -3.55
C LEU A 138 -9.78 -4.63 -3.66
N GLY A 139 -10.60 -3.62 -3.40
CA GLY A 139 -10.35 -2.22 -3.76
C GLY A 139 -10.76 -1.24 -2.68
N ILE A 140 -10.35 0.00 -2.83
CA ILE A 140 -10.89 1.14 -2.09
C ILE A 140 -11.22 2.26 -3.08
N ILE A 141 -12.34 2.94 -2.87
CA ILE A 141 -12.69 4.18 -3.56
C ILE A 141 -12.69 5.28 -2.50
N THR A 142 -12.05 6.39 -2.81
CA THR A 142 -12.01 7.61 -1.99
C THR A 142 -12.59 8.78 -2.77
N GLU A 143 -12.88 9.89 -2.10
CA GLU A 143 -13.24 11.16 -2.75
C GLU A 143 -12.27 11.54 -3.88
N ARG A 144 -10.96 11.29 -3.69
CA ARG A 144 -9.92 11.59 -4.70
C ARG A 144 -10.13 10.81 -5.99
N ASP A 145 -10.65 9.60 -5.90
CA ASP A 145 -10.88 8.75 -7.08
C ASP A 145 -12.04 9.28 -7.93
N PHE A 146 -13.06 9.89 -7.32
CA PHE A 146 -14.08 10.63 -8.06
C PHE A 146 -13.50 11.83 -8.80
N ILE A 147 -12.64 12.62 -8.14
CA ILE A 147 -11.98 13.78 -8.77
C ILE A 147 -11.08 13.34 -9.92
N ARG A 148 -10.25 12.31 -9.69
CA ARG A 148 -9.34 11.76 -10.71
C ARG A 148 -10.09 11.24 -11.94
N ASN A 149 -11.26 10.62 -11.72
CA ASN A 149 -12.08 10.04 -12.78
C ASN A 149 -13.22 10.96 -13.25
N PHE A 150 -13.25 12.21 -12.81
CA PHE A 150 -14.36 13.13 -13.06
C PHE A 150 -14.69 13.28 -14.55
N ARG A 151 -13.68 13.38 -15.42
CA ARG A 151 -13.89 13.50 -16.87
C ARG A 151 -14.63 12.29 -17.47
N MET A 152 -14.33 11.09 -16.98
CA MET A 152 -15.00 9.87 -17.41
C MET A 152 -16.45 9.86 -16.90
N ILE A 153 -16.63 10.20 -15.61
CA ILE A 153 -17.94 10.30 -14.95
C ILE A 153 -18.84 11.31 -15.65
N ALA A 154 -18.34 12.51 -15.93
CA ALA A 154 -19.09 13.55 -16.62
C ALA A 154 -19.53 13.15 -18.04
N ARG A 155 -18.75 12.30 -18.74
CA ARG A 155 -19.07 11.86 -20.10
C ARG A 155 -20.06 10.70 -20.15
N ARG A 156 -19.90 9.71 -19.27
CA ARG A 156 -20.70 8.47 -19.28
C ARG A 156 -21.89 8.50 -18.32
N GLY A 157 -21.93 9.45 -17.40
CA GLY A 157 -22.87 9.48 -16.28
C GLY A 157 -22.46 8.53 -15.16
N GLU A 158 -22.70 8.94 -13.92
CA GLU A 158 -22.33 8.20 -12.71
C GLU A 158 -23.05 6.85 -12.56
N ALA A 159 -24.22 6.69 -13.18
CA ALA A 159 -24.96 5.43 -13.20
C ALA A 159 -24.30 4.35 -14.07
N GLY A 160 -23.58 4.76 -15.13
CA GLY A 160 -23.01 3.88 -16.13
C GLY A 160 -21.56 3.49 -15.88
N ILE A 161 -20.98 3.94 -14.78
CA ILE A 161 -19.60 3.65 -14.40
C ILE A 161 -19.60 2.73 -13.18
N PRO A 162 -19.07 1.51 -13.31
CA PRO A 162 -18.97 0.59 -12.19
C PRO A 162 -17.79 0.93 -11.26
N ALA A 163 -17.91 0.57 -9.99
CA ALA A 163 -16.96 0.79 -8.92
C ALA A 163 -15.55 0.30 -9.29
N ARG A 164 -15.45 -0.85 -9.95
CA ARG A 164 -14.19 -1.42 -10.46
C ARG A 164 -13.39 -0.51 -11.39
N GLU A 165 -14.04 0.41 -12.11
CA GLU A 165 -13.37 1.32 -13.05
C GLU A 165 -12.76 2.54 -12.36
N ILE A 166 -13.26 2.89 -11.17
CA ILE A 166 -12.78 4.07 -10.42
C ILE A 166 -12.00 3.71 -9.15
N MET A 167 -12.07 2.46 -8.70
CA MET A 167 -11.35 2.02 -7.50
C MET A 167 -9.82 2.06 -7.66
N ALA A 168 -9.14 2.32 -6.56
CA ALA A 168 -7.71 2.11 -6.45
C ALA A 168 -7.41 0.62 -6.25
N TYR A 169 -6.58 0.06 -7.14
CA TYR A 169 -6.06 -1.29 -7.08
C TYR A 169 -4.61 -1.33 -7.62
N PRO A 170 -3.67 -2.05 -6.98
CA PRO A 170 -3.81 -2.76 -5.71
C PRO A 170 -3.97 -1.81 -4.51
N VAL A 171 -4.76 -2.20 -3.51
CA VAL A 171 -5.01 -1.34 -2.35
C VAL A 171 -3.74 -1.18 -1.52
N ILE A 172 -3.46 0.06 -1.13
CA ILE A 172 -2.41 0.32 -0.16
C ILE A 172 -2.92 -0.12 1.21
N THR A 173 -2.18 -1.02 1.84
CA THR A 173 -2.53 -1.60 3.14
C THR A 173 -1.44 -1.35 4.16
N ILE A 174 -1.80 -1.50 5.43
CA ILE A 174 -0.86 -1.51 6.56
C ILE A 174 -1.11 -2.73 7.47
N PRO A 175 -0.08 -3.23 8.18
CA PRO A 175 -0.24 -4.32 9.14
C PRO A 175 -1.15 -3.95 10.33
N TYR A 176 -1.84 -4.94 10.89
CA TYR A 176 -2.71 -4.77 12.06
C TYR A 176 -1.96 -4.28 13.30
N ASP A 177 -0.70 -4.69 13.44
CA ASP A 177 0.16 -4.40 14.59
C ASP A 177 1.05 -3.16 14.41
N LEU A 178 0.92 -2.45 13.29
CA LEU A 178 1.66 -1.23 13.00
C LEU A 178 1.31 -0.14 14.02
N THR A 179 2.29 0.66 14.44
CA THR A 179 1.99 1.76 15.38
C THR A 179 1.24 2.89 14.69
N LEU A 180 0.51 3.70 15.47
CA LEU A 180 -0.23 4.85 14.94
C LEU A 180 0.70 5.90 14.32
N GLU A 181 1.89 6.09 14.87
CA GLU A 181 2.90 7.01 14.35
C GLU A 181 3.42 6.55 13.00
N GLU A 182 3.75 5.25 12.87
CA GLU A 182 4.16 4.66 11.60
C GLU A 182 3.04 4.71 10.56
N ALA A 183 1.79 4.46 10.98
CA ALA A 183 0.63 4.60 10.10
C ALA A 183 0.45 6.05 9.62
N ALA A 184 0.58 7.04 10.51
CA ALA A 184 0.51 8.46 10.16
C ALA A 184 1.64 8.88 9.23
N SER A 185 2.88 8.43 9.48
CA SER A 185 4.01 8.66 8.57
C SER A 185 3.74 8.07 7.19
N GLN A 186 3.23 6.84 7.10
CA GLN A 186 2.87 6.24 5.82
C GLN A 186 1.73 6.98 5.10
N MET A 187 0.77 7.55 5.82
CA MET A 187 -0.28 8.39 5.22
C MET A 187 0.34 9.63 4.53
N ILE A 188 1.28 10.29 5.20
CA ILE A 188 1.98 11.46 4.67
C ILE A 188 2.85 11.08 3.48
N GLU A 189 3.72 10.09 3.65
CA GLU A 189 4.68 9.65 2.61
C GLU A 189 3.99 9.19 1.33
N LYS A 190 2.89 8.45 1.47
CA LYS A 190 2.12 7.91 0.32
C LYS A 190 1.04 8.89 -0.14
N GLY A 191 0.85 10.01 0.56
CA GLY A 191 -0.18 11.01 0.27
C GLY A 191 -1.60 10.47 0.34
N VAL A 192 -1.88 9.44 1.14
CA VAL A 192 -3.21 8.83 1.29
C VAL A 192 -3.76 9.04 2.70
N ARG A 193 -5.08 9.06 2.84
CA ARG A 193 -5.76 9.33 4.12
C ARG A 193 -6.43 8.10 4.74
N HIS A 194 -6.47 6.99 4.01
CA HIS A 194 -7.15 5.77 4.40
C HIS A 194 -6.27 4.58 4.05
N PHE A 195 -6.23 3.61 4.95
CA PHE A 195 -5.62 2.31 4.70
C PHE A 195 -6.62 1.22 5.03
N LEU A 196 -6.64 0.17 4.21
CA LEU A 196 -7.13 -1.12 4.67
C LEU A 196 -6.07 -1.74 5.59
N VAL A 197 -6.52 -2.38 6.66
CA VAL A 197 -5.69 -3.02 7.66
C VAL A 197 -5.66 -4.52 7.39
N ARG A 198 -4.45 -5.09 7.38
CA ARG A 198 -4.23 -6.51 7.12
C ARG A 198 -3.72 -7.26 8.35
N ASP A 199 -4.27 -8.45 8.57
CA ASP A 199 -3.67 -9.47 9.43
C ASP A 199 -3.36 -10.70 8.56
N GLY A 200 -2.06 -10.97 8.36
CA GLY A 200 -1.62 -11.95 7.37
C GLY A 200 -2.13 -11.62 5.95
N ALA A 201 -2.91 -12.52 5.37
CA ALA A 201 -3.49 -12.39 4.04
C ALA A 201 -4.82 -11.61 4.03
N ASP A 202 -5.48 -11.49 5.18
CA ASP A 202 -6.85 -11.05 5.29
C ASP A 202 -6.95 -9.55 5.55
N ILE A 203 -7.99 -8.92 4.99
CA ILE A 203 -8.36 -7.54 5.30
C ILE A 203 -9.29 -7.58 6.51
N VAL A 204 -8.81 -7.09 7.65
CA VAL A 204 -9.50 -7.18 8.94
C VAL A 204 -10.05 -5.84 9.44
N GLY A 205 -9.72 -4.75 8.76
CA GLY A 205 -10.27 -3.44 9.12
C GLY A 205 -9.88 -2.32 8.16
N MET A 206 -10.22 -1.11 8.56
CA MET A 206 -9.83 0.14 7.90
C MET A 206 -9.44 1.17 8.95
N VAL A 207 -8.45 2.00 8.65
CA VAL A 207 -8.10 3.17 9.47
C VAL A 207 -7.94 4.40 8.59
N SER A 208 -8.45 5.53 9.07
CA SER A 208 -8.31 6.84 8.43
C SER A 208 -7.42 7.77 9.26
N HIS A 209 -6.93 8.83 8.62
CA HIS A 209 -6.23 9.91 9.32
C HIS A 209 -7.10 10.52 10.44
N ARG A 210 -8.42 10.58 10.24
CA ARG A 210 -9.36 11.08 11.25
C ARG A 210 -9.39 10.20 12.50
N ASP A 211 -9.27 8.88 12.33
CA ASP A 211 -9.24 7.95 13.46
C ASP A 211 -7.98 8.15 14.31
N ILE A 212 -6.84 8.39 13.66
CA ILE A 212 -5.58 8.74 14.34
C ILE A 212 -5.71 10.08 15.09
N LEU A 213 -6.29 11.11 14.45
CA LEU A 213 -6.47 12.41 15.07
C LEU A 213 -7.42 12.37 16.29
N ARG A 214 -8.45 11.52 16.25
CA ARG A 214 -9.41 11.37 17.36
C ARG A 214 -8.77 10.93 18.67
N VAL A 215 -7.69 10.14 18.58
CA VAL A 215 -6.99 9.62 19.76
C VAL A 215 -5.77 10.46 20.15
N TYR A 216 -5.41 11.46 19.33
CA TYR A 216 -4.26 12.33 19.56
C TYR A 216 -4.30 13.09 20.91
N PRO A 217 -5.44 13.64 21.38
CA PRO A 217 -5.50 14.28 22.70
C PRO A 217 -5.12 13.34 23.85
N GLN A 218 -5.52 12.07 23.77
CA GLN A 218 -5.24 11.04 24.79
C GLN A 218 -3.77 10.63 24.80
N ILE A 219 -3.06 10.81 23.67
CA ILE A 219 -1.63 10.54 23.56
C ILE A 219 -0.82 11.65 24.26
N MET A 220 -1.34 12.88 24.32
CA MET A 220 -0.70 14.00 25.00
C MET A 220 -0.98 14.07 26.50
N GLU A 221 -2.14 13.60 26.95
CA GLU A 221 -2.50 13.60 28.39
C GLU A 221 -1.80 12.47 29.20
N GLY A 222 -1.25 11.46 28.53
CA GLY A 222 -0.52 10.35 29.15
C GLY A 222 1.01 10.45 29.06
N ALA A 223 1.55 11.65 28.80
CA ALA A 223 2.95 11.93 28.52
C ALA A 223 3.64 12.75 29.63
#